data_AF-A0A8E8EX91-F1
#
_entry.id   AF-A0A8E8EX91-F1
#
_cell.length_a   1.000
_cell.length_b   1.000
_cell.length_c   1.000
_cell.angle_alpha   90.00
_cell.angle_beta   90.00
_cell.angle_gamma   90.00
#
_symmetry.space_group_name_H-M   'P 1'
#
loop_
_entity.id
_entity.type
_entity.pdbx_description
1 polymer ?
#
loop_
_entity_poly.entity_id
_entity_poly.type
_entity_poly.pdbx_seq_one_letter_code
_entity_poly.pdbx_strand_id
1 'polypeptide(L)'
;MRLNGVDDRLERHQYPTTSEEIIAAHGNATVELANGSERLGDVLERFGDQTFEDAEDVFTAIRAGVCHRGVGRRFYSDRDPTTDAEDGPSPVSF
;
A
#
# COMPACT_ATOMS: atom_id res chain seq x y z
N MET A 1 -4.52 16.01 3.53
CA MET A 1 -4.53 15.37 2.20
C MET A 1 -5.96 15.22 1.77
N ARG A 2 -6.30 15.57 0.52
CA ARG A 2 -7.64 15.43 -0.05
C ARG A 2 -7.57 14.66 -1.36
N LEU A 3 -8.55 13.82 -1.64
CA LEU A 3 -8.58 12.89 -2.78
C LEU A 3 -9.56 13.30 -3.89
N ASN A 4 -10.04 14.54 -3.91
CA ASN A 4 -10.93 15.07 -4.96
C ASN A 4 -12.10 14.13 -5.36
N GLY A 5 -12.67 13.38 -4.41
CA GLY A 5 -13.79 12.48 -4.66
C GLY A 5 -13.40 11.12 -5.26
N VAL A 6 -12.11 10.79 -5.32
CA VAL A 6 -11.67 9.40 -5.53
C VAL A 6 -11.78 8.57 -4.25
N ASP A 7 -11.81 9.24 -3.09
CA ASP A 7 -12.05 8.61 -1.78
C ASP A 7 -13.33 7.75 -1.79
N ASP A 8 -14.47 8.37 -2.05
CA ASP A 8 -15.77 7.70 -2.13
C ASP A 8 -15.84 6.61 -3.23
N ARG A 9 -15.03 6.71 -4.29
CA ARG A 9 -14.94 5.67 -5.33
C ARG A 9 -14.11 4.47 -4.89
N LEU A 10 -13.01 4.72 -4.18
CA LEU A 10 -12.18 3.68 -3.57
C LEU A 10 -12.97 2.93 -2.50
N GLU A 11 -13.72 3.65 -1.65
CA GLU A 11 -14.60 3.02 -0.64
C GLU A 11 -15.67 2.09 -1.23
N ARG A 12 -16.09 2.35 -2.47
CA ARG A 12 -17.08 1.52 -3.20
C ARG A 12 -16.44 0.55 -4.20
N HIS A 13 -15.13 0.50 -4.28
CA HIS A 13 -14.44 -0.42 -5.18
C HIS A 13 -14.65 -1.86 -4.71
N GLN A 14 -14.56 -2.80 -5.64
CA GLN A 14 -14.53 -4.21 -5.28
C GLN A 14 -13.11 -4.60 -4.85
N TYR A 15 -13.04 -5.33 -3.74
CA TYR A 15 -11.82 -5.85 -3.15
C TYR A 15 -11.88 -7.38 -3.03
N PRO A 16 -10.73 -8.08 -3.07
CA PRO A 16 -9.37 -7.55 -3.22
C PRO A 16 -9.09 -7.00 -4.63
N THR A 17 -8.23 -5.99 -4.74
CA THR A 17 -7.83 -5.37 -6.03
C THR A 17 -6.36 -4.99 -6.00
N THR A 18 -5.73 -4.84 -7.17
CA THR A 18 -4.32 -4.46 -7.26
C THR A 18 -4.10 -2.96 -7.46
N SER A 19 -2.88 -2.50 -7.14
CA SER A 19 -2.45 -1.14 -7.45
C SER A 19 -2.58 -0.84 -8.95
N GLU A 20 -2.22 -1.76 -9.84
CA GLU A 20 -2.43 -1.60 -11.30
C GLU A 20 -3.89 -1.38 -11.67
N GLU A 21 -4.83 -2.14 -11.10
CA GLU A 21 -6.26 -1.97 -11.36
C GLU A 21 -6.77 -0.61 -10.88
N ILE A 22 -6.35 -0.18 -9.68
CA ILE A 22 -6.69 1.14 -9.15
C ILE A 22 -6.06 2.24 -10.00
N ILE A 23 -4.82 2.09 -10.46
CA ILE A 23 -4.16 3.06 -11.34
C ILE A 23 -4.88 3.14 -12.69
N ALA A 24 -5.30 2.01 -13.25
CA ALA A 24 -6.04 1.97 -14.50
C ALA A 24 -7.42 2.67 -14.37
N ALA A 25 -8.13 2.42 -13.27
CA ALA A 25 -9.46 3.00 -13.03
C ALA A 25 -9.41 4.47 -12.59
N HIS A 26 -8.41 4.84 -11.78
CA HIS A 26 -8.41 6.05 -10.96
C HIS A 26 -7.06 6.79 -10.94
N GLY A 27 -6.04 6.34 -11.66
CA GLY A 27 -4.68 6.92 -11.62
C GLY A 27 -4.59 8.38 -12.05
N ASN A 28 -5.54 8.86 -12.87
CA ASN A 28 -5.64 10.27 -13.25
C ASN A 28 -6.23 11.17 -12.15
N ALA A 29 -6.71 10.61 -11.04
CA ALA A 29 -7.20 11.39 -9.91
C ALA A 29 -6.06 12.20 -9.29
N THR A 30 -6.36 13.44 -8.88
CA THR A 30 -5.39 14.33 -8.25
C THR A 30 -5.51 14.25 -6.74
N VAL A 31 -4.40 13.96 -6.08
CA VAL A 31 -4.22 13.97 -4.63
C VAL A 31 -3.67 15.33 -4.22
N GLU A 32 -4.43 16.06 -3.40
CA GLU A 32 -3.99 17.34 -2.83
C GLU A 32 -3.27 17.14 -1.51
N LEU A 33 -2.04 17.66 -1.45
CA LEU A 33 -1.11 17.58 -0.35
C LEU A 33 -0.89 18.97 0.26
N ALA A 34 -0.31 19.03 1.45
CA ALA A 34 0.01 20.29 2.10
C ALA A 34 1.08 21.10 1.32
N ASN A 35 1.92 20.41 0.53
CA ASN A 35 3.06 20.97 -0.20
C ASN A 35 2.88 20.93 -1.73
N GLY A 36 1.65 20.73 -2.23
CA GLY A 36 1.36 20.67 -3.66
C GLY A 36 0.29 19.62 -3.98
N SER A 37 0.24 19.21 -5.24
CA SER A 37 -0.65 18.14 -5.71
C SER A 37 0.12 17.14 -6.54
N GLU A 38 -0.32 15.88 -6.52
CA GLU A 38 0.30 14.77 -7.25
C GLU A 38 -0.81 13.84 -7.76
N ARG A 39 -0.55 13.06 -8.82
CA ARG A 39 -1.54 12.09 -9.31
C ARG A 39 -1.51 10.82 -8.46
N LEU A 40 -2.68 10.22 -8.30
CA LEU A 40 -2.84 8.96 -7.59
C LEU A 40 -1.98 7.86 -8.22
N GLY A 41 -1.95 7.81 -9.55
CA GLY A 41 -1.12 6.87 -10.30
C GLY A 41 0.35 6.97 -9.93
N ASP A 42 0.90 8.19 -10.02
CA ASP A 42 2.29 8.49 -9.68
C ASP A 42 2.65 8.12 -8.22
N VAL A 43 1.70 8.21 -7.28
CA VAL A 43 1.91 7.78 -5.88
C VAL A 43 1.96 6.26 -5.77
N LEU A 44 1.01 5.56 -6.39
CA LEU A 44 0.88 4.10 -6.29
C LEU A 44 1.98 3.37 -7.08
N GLU A 45 2.40 3.90 -8.24
CA GLU A 45 3.51 3.35 -9.02
C GLU A 45 4.83 3.28 -8.23
N ARG A 46 5.04 4.16 -7.24
CA ARG A 46 6.24 4.13 -6.37
C ARG A 46 6.31 2.89 -5.49
N PHE A 47 5.16 2.33 -5.14
CA PHE A 47 5.10 1.11 -4.33
C PHE A 47 5.17 -0.16 -5.18
N GLY A 48 4.96 -0.05 -6.49
CA GLY A 48 4.89 -1.19 -7.40
C GLY A 48 3.57 -1.95 -7.30
N ASP A 49 3.60 -3.20 -7.75
CA ASP A 49 2.43 -4.07 -7.73
C ASP A 49 2.15 -4.52 -6.29
N GLN A 50 0.98 -4.14 -5.77
CA GLN A 50 0.49 -4.50 -4.45
C GLN A 50 -0.97 -4.86 -4.54
N THR A 51 -1.40 -5.84 -3.74
CA THR A 51 -2.82 -6.19 -3.59
C THR A 51 -3.34 -5.56 -2.31
N PHE A 52 -4.49 -4.90 -2.42
CA PHE A 52 -5.19 -4.29 -1.30
C PHE A 52 -6.41 -5.14 -0.95
N GLU A 53 -6.57 -5.42 0.34
CA GLU A 53 -7.71 -6.20 0.85
C GLU A 53 -8.96 -5.34 1.02
N ASP A 54 -8.79 -4.03 1.18
CA ASP A 54 -9.87 -3.07 1.42
C ASP A 54 -9.44 -1.62 1.09
N ALA A 55 -10.40 -0.71 1.17
CA ALA A 55 -10.17 0.71 0.87
C ALA A 55 -9.26 1.39 1.90
N GLU A 56 -9.28 0.96 3.16
CA GLU A 56 -8.42 1.53 4.20
C GLU A 56 -6.94 1.26 3.88
N ASP A 57 -6.64 0.06 3.39
CA ASP A 57 -5.29 -0.34 2.97
C ASP A 57 -4.77 0.56 1.83
N VAL A 58 -5.63 0.87 0.85
CA VAL A 58 -5.31 1.83 -0.22
C VAL A 58 -5.03 3.23 0.35
N PHE A 59 -5.89 3.74 1.24
CA PHE A 59 -5.70 5.06 1.84
C PHE A 59 -4.41 5.15 2.67
N THR A 60 -4.08 4.07 3.36
CA THR A 60 -2.84 3.93 4.13
C THR A 60 -1.63 3.98 3.22
N ALA A 61 -1.64 3.23 2.11
CA ALA A 61 -0.57 3.27 1.11
C ALA A 61 -0.39 4.66 0.50
N ILE A 62 -1.48 5.35 0.12
CA ILE A 62 -1.39 6.71 -0.44
C ILE A 62 -0.80 7.67 0.60
N ARG A 63 -1.27 7.63 1.87
CA ARG A 63 -0.71 8.46 2.96
C ARG A 63 0.77 8.16 3.18
N ALA A 64 1.15 6.89 3.19
CA ALA A 64 2.55 6.47 3.31
C ALA A 64 3.39 7.01 2.14
N GLY A 65 2.87 6.98 0.91
CA GLY A 65 3.61 7.35 -0.31
C GLY A 65 3.83 8.84 -0.42
N VAL A 66 2.84 9.61 0.02
CA VAL A 66 2.91 11.05 0.18
C VAL A 66 3.94 11.44 1.25
N CYS A 67 3.97 10.71 2.38
CA CYS A 67 4.96 10.91 3.43
C CYS A 67 6.37 10.43 3.05
N HIS A 68 6.50 9.50 2.08
CA HIS A 68 7.78 8.90 1.66
C HIS A 68 8.71 9.89 0.92
N ARG A 69 8.32 11.15 0.66
CA ARG A 69 9.34 12.19 0.37
C ARG A 69 10.33 12.38 1.55
N GLY A 70 10.01 11.89 2.75
CA GLY A 70 10.85 11.99 3.95
C GLY A 70 11.44 10.69 4.53
N VAL A 71 11.02 9.49 4.11
CA VAL A 71 11.56 8.23 4.70
C VAL A 71 11.87 7.25 3.59
N GLY A 72 13.13 7.26 3.14
CA GLY A 72 13.63 6.20 2.29
C GLY A 72 13.59 4.86 3.01
N ARG A 73 12.93 3.87 2.40
CA ARG A 73 13.57 2.66 1.84
C ARG A 73 12.49 1.63 1.44
N ARG A 74 12.62 1.23 0.17
CA ARG A 74 12.23 -0.03 -0.46
C ARG A 74 12.33 -1.22 0.53
N PHE A 75 11.45 -2.20 0.36
CA PHE A 75 11.34 -3.47 1.12
C PHE A 75 10.46 -3.43 2.38
N TYR A 76 9.14 -3.56 2.19
CA TYR A 76 8.43 -4.58 2.97
C TYR A 76 8.51 -5.87 2.15
N SER A 77 9.50 -6.70 2.50
CA SER A 77 9.59 -8.10 2.09
C SER A 77 9.47 -8.92 3.36
N ASP A 78 8.33 -8.81 4.06
CA ASP A 78 8.07 -9.47 5.35
C ASP A 78 6.89 -10.46 5.31
N ARG A 79 6.30 -10.73 4.13
CA ARG A 79 5.28 -11.77 3.99
C ARG A 79 5.66 -12.77 2.91
N ASP A 80 6.32 -13.86 3.31
CA ASP A 80 5.74 -15.22 3.37
C ASP A 80 6.78 -16.20 4.01
N PRO A 81 6.42 -17.41 4.48
CA PRO A 81 5.95 -17.69 5.84
C PRO A 81 6.78 -18.82 6.50
N THR A 82 7.18 -18.70 7.76
CA THR A 82 7.55 -19.91 8.52
C THR A 82 6.30 -20.42 9.22
N THR A 83 5.54 -21.27 8.53
CA THR A 83 4.87 -22.35 9.26
C THR A 83 6.01 -23.22 9.80
N ASP A 84 6.44 -22.98 11.04
CA ASP A 84 7.30 -23.89 11.79
C ASP A 84 6.50 -25.15 12.12
N ALA A 85 6.32 -26.00 11.10
CA ALA A 85 6.07 -27.41 11.30
C ALA A 85 7.39 -28.01 11.83
N GLU A 86 7.43 -28.14 13.16
CA GLU A 86 8.09 -29.21 13.93
C GLU A 86 9.54 -29.58 13.57
N ASP A 87 10.51 -29.11 14.36
CA ASP A 87 11.39 -29.98 15.16
C ASP A 87 12.15 -29.13 16.19
N GLY A 88 11.80 -29.25 17.47
CA GLY A 88 12.43 -28.50 18.55
C GLY A 88 13.82 -29.06 18.88
N PRO A 89 14.89 -28.24 18.96
CA PRO A 89 16.16 -28.74 19.44
C PRO A 89 16.09 -28.94 20.96
N SER A 90 16.31 -30.19 21.39
CA SER A 90 16.38 -30.61 22.79
C SER A 90 17.38 -29.76 23.59
N PRO A 91 17.00 -29.19 24.75
CA PRO A 91 17.92 -28.38 25.55
C PRO A 91 18.97 -29.27 26.23
N VAL A 92 20.24 -29.04 25.90
CA VAL A 92 21.36 -29.58 26.68
C VAL A 92 21.67 -28.62 27.84
N SER A 93 21.42 -29.11 29.06
CA SER A 93 21.80 -28.45 30.30
C SER A 93 23.33 -28.40 30.45
N PHE A 94 23.82 -27.33 31.08
CA PHE A 94 25.10 -27.31 31.80
C PHE A 94 24.83 -27.02 33.28
#